data_AF-A0A1Y3EDB1-F1
#
_entry.id   AF-A0A1Y3EDB1-F1
#
_cell.length_a   1.000
_cell.length_b   1.000
_cell.length_c   1.000
_cell.angle_alpha   90.00
_cell.angle_beta   90.00
_cell.angle_gamma   90.00
#
_symmetry.space_group_name_H-M   'P 1'
#
loop_
_entity.id
_entity.type
_entity.pdbx_description
1 polymer ?
#
loop_
_entity_poly.entity_id
_entity_poly.type
_entity_poly.pdbx_seq_one_letter_code
_entity_poly.pdbx_strand_id
1 'polypeptide(L)'
;MQLHLANRLFARNSLKLLPAYLARIRQTFKADVDLVDFSNGAAAAEKINRWVANETNDKIQNLIPLDVLDEMTSLVLVNAIYFKGNWQTRFAAESTSKQYFSVDQNTNKLVDMMHVNDTFRHAEYEQFQILQLPYENSKLAMCVLFP
;
A
#
# COMPACT_ATOMS: atom_id res chain seq x y z
N MET A 1 14.70 0.71 4.78
CA MET A 1 13.27 0.35 4.78
C MET A 1 12.46 1.60 4.55
N GLN A 2 11.42 1.53 3.71
CA GLN A 2 10.46 2.61 3.47
C GLN A 2 9.07 2.08 3.83
N LEU A 3 8.42 2.72 4.81
CA LEU A 3 7.03 2.49 5.17
C LEU A 3 6.36 3.86 5.22
N HIS A 4 5.49 4.11 4.26
CA HIS A 4 4.74 5.35 4.14
C HIS A 4 3.27 5.05 4.46
N LEU A 5 2.77 5.69 5.51
CA LEU A 5 1.37 5.67 5.91
C LEU A 5 0.82 7.06 5.67
N ALA A 6 0.11 7.24 4.56
CA ALA A 6 -0.38 8.54 4.14
C ALA A 6 -1.89 8.62 4.36
N ASN A 7 -2.29 9.54 5.23
CA ASN A 7 -3.68 9.87 5.50
C ASN A 7 -3.93 11.31 5.11
N ARG A 8 -4.98 11.57 4.32
CA ARG A 8 -5.40 12.95 4.02
C ARG A 8 -6.90 13.03 3.84
N LEU A 9 -7.44 14.16 4.29
CA LEU A 9 -8.81 14.54 4.05
C LEU A 9 -8.83 15.62 2.96
N PHE A 10 -9.67 15.44 1.95
CA PHE A 10 -9.91 16.46 0.94
C PHE A 10 -11.34 16.97 1.11
N ALA A 11 -11.49 18.24 1.50
CA ALA A 11 -12.78 18.85 1.80
C ALA A 11 -13.15 19.88 0.74
N ARG A 12 -14.44 20.04 0.46
CA ARG A 12 -14.91 21.09 -0.46
C ARG A 12 -14.48 22.47 0.06
N ASN A 13 -14.03 23.36 -0.82
CA ASN A 13 -13.58 24.72 -0.46
C ASN A 13 -14.55 25.52 0.43
N SER A 14 -15.86 25.36 0.24
CA SER A 14 -16.89 26.06 1.02
C SER A 14 -17.19 25.43 2.39
N LEU A 15 -16.63 24.25 2.68
CA LEU A 15 -16.92 23.50 3.90
C LEU A 15 -16.15 24.07 5.09
N LYS A 16 -16.87 24.64 6.06
CA LYS A 16 -16.29 25.07 7.33
C LYS A 16 -16.21 23.88 8.29
N LEU A 17 -15.02 23.29 8.38
CA LEU A 17 -14.76 22.21 9.33
C LEU A 17 -14.57 22.77 10.74
N LEU A 18 -15.12 22.07 11.72
CA LEU A 18 -14.99 22.43 13.13
C LEU A 18 -13.50 22.38 13.56
N PRO A 19 -12.98 23.42 14.25
CA PRO A 19 -11.59 23.40 14.72
C PRO A 19 -11.26 22.18 15.59
N ALA A 20 -12.21 21.74 16.43
CA ALA A 20 -12.05 20.55 17.26
C ALA A 20 -11.92 19.26 16.42
N TYR A 21 -12.60 19.18 15.28
CA TYR A 21 -12.50 18.05 14.35
C TYR A 21 -11.12 18.00 13.68
N LEU A 22 -10.64 19.15 13.19
CA LEU A 22 -9.31 19.28 12.60
C LEU A 22 -8.20 18.90 13.59
N ALA A 23 -8.32 19.34 14.85
CA ALA A 23 -7.38 18.98 15.92
C ALA A 23 -7.35 17.47 16.16
N ARG A 24 -8.52 16.82 16.21
CA ARG A 24 -8.62 15.37 16.41
C ARG A 24 -8.04 14.58 15.23
N ILE A 25 -8.27 15.02 13.99
CA ILE A 25 -7.70 14.35 12.81
C ILE A 25 -6.17 14.37 12.84
N ARG A 26 -5.58 15.54 13.11
CA ARG A 26 -4.13 15.69 13.19
C ARG A 26 -3.52 14.85 14.32
N GLN A 27 -4.17 14.82 15.49
CA GLN A 27 -3.66 14.09 16.65
C GLN A 27 -3.78 12.56 16.49
N THR A 28 -4.92 12.06 16.01
CA THR A 28 -5.21 10.63 15.95
C THR A 28 -4.66 9.99 14.68
N PHE A 29 -4.87 10.62 13.53
CA PHE A 29 -4.57 10.02 12.23
C PHE A 29 -3.30 10.57 11.58
N LYS A 30 -2.67 11.58 12.22
CA LYS A 30 -1.52 12.32 11.65
C LYS A 30 -1.82 12.80 10.22
N ALA A 31 -3.07 13.16 9.99
CA ALA A 31 -3.59 13.55 8.70
C ALA A 31 -3.83 15.06 8.67
N ASP A 32 -3.60 15.67 7.52
CA ASP A 32 -4.00 17.04 7.26
C ASP A 32 -5.24 17.10 6.37
N VAL A 33 -5.79 18.30 6.25
CA VAL A 33 -6.95 18.59 5.41
C VAL A 33 -6.56 19.54 4.30
N ASP A 34 -6.81 19.14 3.07
CA ASP A 34 -6.68 19.98 1.88
C ASP A 34 -8.06 20.42 1.40
N LEU A 35 -8.18 21.70 1.07
CA LEU A 35 -9.36 22.21 0.39
C LEU A 35 -9.26 21.95 -1.11
N VAL A 36 -10.34 21.44 -1.69
CA VAL A 36 -10.46 21.07 -3.09
C VAL A 36 -11.75 21.66 -3.68
N ASP A 37 -11.64 22.13 -4.91
CA ASP A 37 -12.80 22.47 -5.72
C ASP A 37 -13.30 21.20 -6.43
N PHE A 38 -14.47 20.71 -6.02
CA PHE A 38 -15.09 19.53 -6.63
C PHE A 38 -16.04 19.88 -7.78
N SER A 39 -16.25 21.16 -8.11
CA SER A 39 -17.06 21.53 -9.29
C SER A 39 -16.45 21.01 -10.60
N ASN A 40 -15.13 20.87 -10.64
CA ASN A 40 -14.42 20.09 -11.64
C ASN A 40 -13.94 18.76 -11.04
N GLY A 41 -14.81 17.75 -11.09
CA GLY A 41 -14.58 16.42 -10.54
C GLY A 41 -13.30 15.75 -11.03
N ALA A 42 -13.04 15.83 -12.34
CA ALA A 42 -11.85 15.26 -12.95
C ALA A 42 -10.56 15.91 -12.42
N ALA A 43 -10.51 17.24 -12.33
CA ALA A 43 -9.36 17.95 -11.78
C ALA A 43 -9.15 17.65 -10.27
N ALA A 44 -10.24 17.49 -9.51
CA ALA A 44 -10.17 17.07 -8.12
C ALA A 44 -9.59 15.66 -7.98
N ALA A 45 -10.05 14.71 -8.80
CA ALA A 45 -9.56 13.33 -8.82
C ALA A 45 -8.07 13.30 -9.19
N GLU A 46 -7.65 14.05 -10.21
CA GLU A 46 -6.23 14.18 -10.59
C GLU A 46 -5.37 14.73 -9.45
N LYS A 47 -5.84 15.76 -8.74
CA LYS A 47 -5.12 16.34 -7.59
C LYS A 47 -4.91 15.29 -6.51
N ILE A 48 -5.95 14.54 -6.17
CA ILE A 48 -5.89 13.48 -5.15
C ILE A 48 -4.96 12.35 -5.60
N ASN A 49 -5.11 11.87 -6.84
CA ASN A 49 -4.27 10.81 -7.40
C ASN A 49 -2.80 11.20 -7.43
N ARG A 50 -2.47 12.45 -7.76
CA ARG A 50 -1.09 12.96 -7.74
C ARG A 50 -0.51 12.97 -6.34
N TRP A 51 -1.30 13.36 -5.35
CA TRP A 51 -0.88 13.27 -3.95
C TRP A 51 -0.63 11.81 -3.55
N VAL A 52 -1.53 10.88 -3.85
CA VAL A 52 -1.35 9.45 -3.57
C VAL A 52 -0.12 8.87 -4.26
N ALA A 53 0.11 9.21 -5.52
CA ALA A 53 1.28 8.76 -6.27
C ALA A 53 2.59 9.20 -5.58
N ASN A 54 2.66 10.47 -5.18
CA ASN A 54 3.82 11.01 -4.47
C ASN A 54 4.07 10.29 -3.13
N GLU A 55 3.02 10.01 -2.35
CA GLU A 55 3.13 9.31 -1.06
C GLU A 55 3.50 7.83 -1.19
N THR A 56 3.34 7.26 -2.40
CA THR A 56 3.51 5.82 -2.65
C THR A 56 4.64 5.51 -3.63
N ASN A 57 5.54 6.47 -3.89
CA ASN A 57 6.62 6.34 -4.87
C ASN A 57 6.10 5.85 -6.24
N ASP A 58 5.01 6.46 -6.70
CA ASP A 58 4.30 6.18 -7.95
C ASP A 58 3.80 4.73 -8.09
N LYS A 59 3.70 3.97 -6.99
CA LYS A 59 3.19 2.59 -7.01
C LYS A 59 1.67 2.52 -6.99
N ILE A 60 1.00 3.52 -6.43
CA ILE A 60 -0.44 3.66 -6.51
C ILE A 60 -0.73 4.90 -7.34
N GLN A 61 -1.20 4.67 -8.55
CA GLN A 61 -1.64 5.70 -9.49
C GLN A 61 -3.13 5.49 -9.75
N ASN A 62 -3.86 6.58 -10.01
CA ASN A 62 -5.27 6.52 -10.38
C ASN A 62 -6.15 5.80 -9.33
N LEU A 63 -5.92 6.09 -8.04
CA LEU A 63 -6.73 5.57 -6.94
C LEU A 63 -8.22 5.92 -7.10
N ILE A 64 -8.50 7.17 -7.50
CA ILE A 64 -9.84 7.69 -7.72
C ILE A 64 -10.07 7.83 -9.23
N PRO A 65 -11.08 7.15 -9.80
CA PRO A 65 -11.48 7.37 -11.20
C PRO A 65 -11.91 8.82 -11.45
N LEU A 66 -11.65 9.33 -12.65
CA LEU A 66 -11.84 10.76 -12.97
C LEU A 66 -13.32 11.21 -12.99
N ASP A 67 -14.25 10.26 -13.09
CA ASP A 67 -15.69 10.46 -13.24
C ASP A 67 -16.50 10.22 -11.95
N VAL A 68 -15.84 9.85 -10.85
CA VAL A 68 -16.52 9.51 -9.58
C VAL A 68 -16.76 10.73 -8.69
N LEU A 69 -15.98 11.80 -8.87
CA LEU A 69 -16.13 13.03 -8.09
C LEU A 69 -16.98 14.05 -8.85
N ASP A 70 -17.78 14.81 -8.12
CA ASP A 70 -18.69 15.81 -8.65
C ASP A 70 -18.90 16.97 -7.68
N GLU A 71 -19.67 17.98 -8.09
CA GLU A 71 -19.98 19.15 -7.28
C GLU A 71 -20.74 18.83 -5.98
N MET A 72 -21.37 17.65 -5.89
CA MET A 72 -22.07 17.16 -4.69
C MET A 72 -21.11 16.52 -3.68
N THR A 73 -19.88 16.23 -4.09
CA THR A 73 -18.81 15.75 -3.21
C THR A 73 -18.46 16.81 -2.18
N SER A 74 -18.57 16.46 -0.90
CA SER A 74 -18.25 17.35 0.23
C SER A 74 -16.91 17.01 0.89
N LEU A 75 -16.56 15.72 0.89
CA LEU A 75 -15.41 15.20 1.60
C LEU A 75 -14.92 13.91 0.94
N VAL A 76 -13.62 13.75 0.81
CA VAL A 76 -12.96 12.50 0.41
C VAL A 76 -11.90 12.17 1.45
N LEU A 77 -12.00 10.99 2.06
CA LEU A 77 -10.99 10.46 2.96
C LEU A 77 -10.09 9.50 2.19
N VAL A 78 -8.78 9.75 2.23
CA VAL A 78 -7.81 8.92 1.52
C VAL A 78 -6.80 8.34 2.51
N ASN A 79 -6.65 7.02 2.45
CA ASN A 79 -5.58 6.29 3.10
C ASN A 79 -4.77 5.54 2.02
N ALA A 80 -3.46 5.74 2.01
CA ALA A 80 -2.54 5.02 1.14
C ALA A 80 -1.38 4.46 1.96
N ILE A 81 -1.06 3.19 1.72
CA ILE A 81 0.01 2.47 2.41
C ILE A 81 1.00 1.98 1.38
N TYR A 82 2.24 2.41 1.52
CA TYR A 82 3.36 1.94 0.72
C TYR A 82 4.44 1.33 1.60
N PHE A 83 4.87 0.13 1.22
CA PHE A 83 5.91 -0.59 1.94
C PHE A 83 6.95 -1.14 0.97
N LYS A 84 8.22 -0.88 1.28
CA LYS A 84 9.39 -1.45 0.61
C LYS A 84 10.49 -1.69 1.63
N GLY A 85 10.73 -2.97 1.93
CA GLY A 85 11.80 -3.42 2.80
C GLY A 85 12.86 -4.21 2.01
N ASN A 86 14.11 -4.10 2.43
CA ASN A 86 15.13 -5.07 2.05
C ASN A 86 14.98 -6.28 2.97
N TRP A 87 15.12 -7.48 2.44
CA TRP A 87 15.22 -8.68 3.27
C TRP A 87 16.46 -8.63 4.15
N GLN A 88 16.36 -9.14 5.38
CA GLN A 88 17.51 -9.33 6.26
C GLN A 88 18.50 -10.32 5.63
N THR A 89 18.01 -11.46 5.16
CA THR A 89 18.75 -12.36 4.27
C THR A 89 18.28 -12.10 2.84
N ARG A 90 19.14 -11.54 1.99
CA ARG A 90 18.79 -11.18 0.61
C ARG A 90 18.86 -12.39 -0.32
N PHE A 91 17.95 -12.42 -1.29
CA PHE A 91 18.01 -13.35 -2.41
C PHE A 91 19.02 -12.82 -3.43
N ALA A 92 19.98 -13.68 -3.80
CA ALA A 92 20.94 -13.37 -4.85
C ALA A 92 20.22 -13.38 -6.20
N ALA A 93 20.41 -12.35 -7.03
CA ALA A 93 19.70 -12.21 -8.30
C ALA A 93 20.05 -13.35 -9.27
N GLU A 94 21.30 -13.80 -9.25
CA GLU A 94 21.85 -14.94 -9.98
C GLU A 94 21.26 -16.29 -9.55
N SER A 95 20.66 -16.37 -8.36
CA SER A 95 19.94 -17.56 -7.89
C SER A 95 18.46 -17.56 -8.29
N THR A 96 17.99 -16.52 -8.97
CA THR A 96 16.62 -16.46 -9.49
C THR A 96 16.54 -17.18 -10.82
N SER A 97 15.58 -18.09 -10.95
CA SER A 97 15.40 -18.90 -12.17
C SER A 97 13.93 -19.05 -12.53
N LYS A 98 13.66 -19.29 -13.82
CA LYS A 98 12.29 -19.54 -14.29
C LYS A 98 11.80 -20.89 -13.77
N GLN A 99 10.70 -20.90 -13.02
CA GLN A 99 10.06 -22.12 -12.51
C GLN A 99 8.55 -22.08 -12.73
N TYR A 100 7.92 -23.25 -12.79
CA TYR A 100 6.47 -23.34 -12.88
C TYR A 100 5.83 -23.11 -11.51
N PHE A 101 4.87 -22.19 -11.46
CA PHE A 101 3.97 -21.98 -10.33
C PHE A 101 2.56 -22.44 -10.71
N SER A 102 2.00 -23.36 -9.94
CA SER A 102 0.62 -23.83 -10.11
C SER A 102 -0.34 -22.81 -9.51
N VAL A 103 -1.05 -22.10 -10.37
CA VAL A 103 -2.07 -21.11 -9.97
C VAL A 103 -3.33 -21.83 -9.48
N ASP A 104 -3.68 -22.92 -10.16
CA ASP A 104 -4.75 -23.84 -9.82
C ASP A 104 -4.41 -25.24 -10.38
N GLN A 105 -5.34 -26.20 -10.29
CA GLN A 105 -5.13 -27.59 -10.71
C GLN A 105 -4.77 -27.77 -12.20
N ASN A 106 -5.15 -26.82 -13.05
CA ASN A 106 -5.01 -26.94 -14.50
C ASN A 106 -4.11 -25.84 -15.10
N THR A 107 -3.77 -24.81 -14.32
CA THR A 107 -3.04 -23.63 -14.78
C THR A 107 -1.67 -23.53 -14.15
N ASN A 108 -0.62 -23.73 -14.96
CA ASN A 108 0.76 -23.46 -14.57
C ASN A 108 1.26 -22.19 -15.26
N LYS A 109 1.97 -21.34 -14.52
CA LYS A 109 2.62 -20.13 -15.06
C LYS A 109 4.12 -20.18 -14.78
N LEU A 110 4.91 -19.79 -15.76
CA LEU A 110 6.34 -19.63 -15.58
C LEU A 110 6.62 -18.30 -14.86
N VAL A 111 7.26 -18.36 -13.70
CA VAL A 111 7.58 -17.19 -12.85
C VAL A 111 9.07 -17.10 -12.58
N ASP A 112 9.58 -15.92 -12.24
CA ASP A 112 10.92 -15.74 -11.71
C ASP A 112 10.94 -16.16 -10.24
N MET A 113 11.35 -17.41 -9.98
CA MET A 113 11.42 -17.96 -8.62
C MET A 113 12.76 -17.60 -7.98
N MET A 114 12.70 -16.82 -6.91
CA MET A 114 13.87 -16.47 -6.11
C MET A 114 14.29 -17.65 -5.23
N HIS A 115 15.59 -17.83 -4.99
CA HIS A 115 16.11 -18.90 -4.15
C HIS A 115 17.14 -18.36 -3.14
N VAL A 116 17.07 -18.85 -1.90
CA VAL A 116 18.05 -18.61 -0.85
C VAL A 116 18.08 -19.81 0.09
N ASN A 117 19.25 -20.19 0.57
CA ASN A 117 19.42 -21.23 1.57
C ASN A 117 20.01 -20.61 2.84
N ASP A 118 19.19 -20.50 3.89
CA ASP A 118 19.56 -19.91 5.17
C ASP A 118 18.60 -20.42 6.26
N THR A 119 18.86 -20.06 7.52
CA THR A 119 18.01 -20.40 8.67
C THR A 119 16.91 -19.37 8.83
N PHE A 120 15.65 -19.82 8.75
CA PHE A 120 14.48 -18.99 8.96
C PHE A 120 13.61 -19.52 10.09
N ARG A 121 12.78 -18.64 10.67
CA ARG A 121 11.71 -19.09 11.57
C ARG A 121 10.63 -19.77 10.73
N HIS A 122 10.33 -20.99 11.12
CA HIS A 122 9.45 -21.89 10.40
C HIS A 122 8.59 -22.66 11.41
N ALA A 123 7.33 -22.91 11.05
CA ALA A 123 6.43 -23.76 11.81
C ALA A 123 5.60 -24.62 10.86
N GLU A 124 5.40 -25.88 11.22
CA GLU A 124 4.58 -26.84 10.48
C GLU A 124 3.33 -27.19 11.29
N TYR A 125 2.20 -27.26 10.60
CA TYR A 125 0.92 -27.72 11.11
C TYR A 125 0.38 -28.81 10.16
N GLU A 126 -0.65 -29.55 10.58
CA GLU A 126 -1.20 -30.66 9.79
C GLU A 126 -1.63 -30.27 8.36
N GLN A 127 -2.03 -29.01 8.14
CA GLN A 127 -2.63 -28.55 6.89
C GLN A 127 -1.85 -27.42 6.19
N PHE A 128 -0.78 -26.91 6.82
CA PHE A 128 -0.02 -25.79 6.27
C PHE A 128 1.31 -25.60 6.99
N GLN A 129 2.21 -24.91 6.33
CA GLN A 129 3.48 -24.44 6.85
C GLN A 129 3.50 -22.91 6.89
N ILE A 130 4.25 -22.35 7.84
CA ILE A 130 4.49 -20.91 7.96
C ILE A 130 5.98 -20.65 7.87
N LEU A 131 6.39 -19.76 6.97
CA LEU A 131 7.74 -19.23 6.88
C LEU A 131 7.75 -17.74 7.20
N GLN A 132 8.62 -17.30 8.09
CA GLN A 132 8.81 -15.88 8.41
C GLN A 132 10.10 -15.35 7.79
N LEU A 133 9.97 -14.32 6.94
CA LEU A 133 11.05 -13.62 6.23
C LEU A 133 11.23 -12.21 6.83
N PRO A 134 12.24 -11.98 7.68
CA PRO A 134 12.47 -10.68 8.31
C PRO A 134 13.04 -9.63 7.34
N TYR A 135 12.68 -8.36 7.58
CA TYR A 135 13.25 -7.22 6.85
C TYR A 135 14.43 -6.61 7.61
N GLU A 136 15.46 -6.23 6.87
CA GLU A 136 16.69 -5.58 7.34
C GLU A 136 16.38 -4.32 8.17
N ASN A 137 17.03 -4.20 9.33
CA ASN A 137 16.93 -3.05 10.23
C ASN A 137 15.50 -2.70 10.67
N SER A 138 14.64 -3.71 10.86
CA SER A 138 13.25 -3.50 11.29
C SER A 138 12.73 -4.60 12.21
N LYS A 139 11.59 -4.34 12.85
CA LYS A 139 10.81 -5.37 13.57
C LYS A 139 9.76 -6.05 12.67
N LEU A 140 9.75 -5.73 11.37
CA LEU A 140 8.79 -6.25 10.41
C LEU A 140 9.31 -7.54 9.78
N ALA A 141 8.39 -8.43 9.45
CA ALA A 141 8.65 -9.63 8.69
C ALA A 141 7.45 -9.93 7.79
N MET A 142 7.69 -10.57 6.66
CA MET A 142 6.64 -11.21 5.86
C MET A 142 6.43 -12.62 6.39
N CYS A 143 5.21 -12.98 6.74
CA CYS A 143 4.83 -14.36 7.03
C CYS A 143 4.14 -14.94 5.80
N VAL A 144 4.73 -15.98 5.22
CA VAL A 144 4.15 -16.74 4.11
C VAL A 144 3.52 -17.99 4.70
N LEU A 145 2.22 -18.16 4.49
CA LEU A 145 1.50 -19.37 4.80
C LEU A 145 1.30 -20.13 3.49
N PHE A 146 1.67 -21.40 3.46
CA PHE A 146 1.44 -22.25 2.31
C PHE A 146 0.89 -23.59 2.77
N PRO A 147 -0.17 -24.10 2.10
CA PRO A 147 -0.82 -25.36 2.45
C PRO A 147 0.07 -26.57 2.20
#